data_AF-A0A8C2HKI7-F1
#
_entry.id   AF-A0A8C2HKI7-F1
#
_cell.length_a   1.000
_cell.length_b   1.000
_cell.length_c   1.000
_cell.angle_alpha   90.00
_cell.angle_beta   90.00
_cell.angle_gamma   90.00
#
_symmetry.space_group_name_H-M   'P 1'
#
loop_
_entity.id
_entity.type
_entity.pdbx_description
1 polymer ?
#
loop_
_entity_poly.entity_id
_entity_poly.type
_entity_poly.pdbx_seq_one_letter_code
_entity_poly.pdbx_strand_id
1 'polypeptide(L)'
;MSSTEDIIMAIPRELTQNPLRKIWMPCKNGLPEKHISQKRVCMTNCPTLIVTVGLPARGKTYISKKLTRYLNWIGVPTKEFNVGQYRRECVKIYKSFEFFRSDNEEGLKIRKQCALAALNDVRQYLSVEEGHVAVFDATNTTRERRATIMRFAEQNGYKVFFVESVCEDPRVIAENIVQVKLGSPDYTDRNTEEAIQDFMKRIKCYENSYQPLDEDLDRELSYIKIMDVGQRYLVNRVLDHIQSRIVYYLMNIHITPRSIYLCRHGESDLNVRGHIGGDSGLSPRGKEVRYAICVCERLSIGHLDFTISYFSHMSQFAQCLGRFIQDQNIKDLKVWTSQMKRSIQTAEALGVPYEQWKTLNEIDAGVCEEMMYEEIQEHYPLEFALRDQDKYHYRYPKGESYEDLVQRLEPVIMELERQENVLVICHQAVMRCLLAYFLDKSAEELPYLKCPLHTVLKLSPVAYGCKVESIYLNVEAVNTHRDKPENVDISRLPEEALLTVPPHY
;
A
#
# COMPACT_ATOMS: atom_id res chain seq x y z
N MET A 1 3.98 50.21 48.32
CA MET A 1 3.12 50.41 47.13
C MET A 1 3.25 49.15 46.28
N SER A 2 2.18 48.36 46.21
CA SER A 2 2.15 47.08 45.51
C SER A 2 2.15 47.29 43.99
N SER A 3 3.11 46.69 43.28
CA SER A 3 2.98 46.44 41.85
C SER A 3 2.38 45.05 41.69
N THR A 4 1.12 45.03 41.29
CA THR A 4 0.30 43.87 40.94
C THR A 4 0.99 43.00 39.89
N GLU A 5 1.22 41.74 40.23
CA GLU A 5 1.45 40.67 39.26
C GLU A 5 0.20 40.52 38.40
N ASP A 6 0.29 40.85 37.11
CA ASP A 6 -0.72 40.50 36.12
C ASP A 6 -0.71 38.98 35.91
N ILE A 7 -1.43 38.27 36.78
CA ILE A 7 -1.87 36.91 36.53
C ILE A 7 -2.81 37.00 35.31
N ILE A 8 -2.29 36.72 34.12
CA ILE A 8 -3.12 36.41 32.96
C ILE A 8 -3.97 35.21 33.36
N MET A 9 -5.21 35.46 33.80
CA MET A 9 -6.21 34.42 34.00
C MET A 9 -6.37 33.69 32.67
N ALA A 10 -5.79 32.49 32.57
CA ALA A 10 -5.96 31.63 31.42
C ALA A 10 -7.44 31.23 31.34
N ILE A 11 -8.19 31.93 30.48
CA ILE A 11 -9.59 31.59 30.16
C ILE A 11 -9.58 30.11 29.71
N PRO A 12 -10.40 29.22 30.31
CA PRO A 12 -10.50 27.83 29.88
C PRO A 12 -10.79 27.78 28.38
N ARG A 13 -9.95 27.09 27.61
CA ARG A 13 -10.17 26.92 26.17
C ARG A 13 -11.28 25.91 25.95
N GLU A 14 -12.38 26.37 25.36
CA GLU A 14 -13.46 25.51 24.91
C GLU A 14 -13.01 24.68 23.69
N LEU A 15 -13.42 23.42 23.62
CA LEU A 15 -13.10 22.52 22.52
C LEU A 15 -14.39 22.07 21.84
N THR A 16 -14.33 21.94 20.52
CA THR A 16 -15.36 21.30 19.70
C THR A 16 -14.77 20.10 18.98
N GLN A 17 -15.58 19.09 18.69
CA GLN A 17 -15.12 17.90 17.98
C GLN A 17 -15.42 18.03 16.49
N ASN A 18 -14.43 17.78 15.63
CA ASN A 18 -14.65 17.69 14.19
C ASN A 18 -15.64 16.55 13.89
N PRO A 19 -16.77 16.81 13.20
CA PRO A 19 -17.80 15.80 13.00
C PRO A 19 -17.34 14.64 12.10
N LEU A 20 -16.39 14.84 11.18
CA LEU A 20 -15.94 13.80 10.27
C LEU A 20 -14.85 12.93 10.90
N ARG A 21 -13.75 13.55 11.34
CA ARG A 21 -12.56 12.87 11.90
C ARG A 21 -12.65 12.57 13.40
N LYS A 22 -13.66 13.12 14.09
CA LYS A 22 -13.84 13.00 15.55
C LYS A 22 -12.64 13.51 16.39
N ILE A 23 -11.91 14.51 15.87
CA ILE A 23 -10.76 15.14 16.53
C ILE A 23 -11.21 16.37 17.32
N TRP A 24 -10.79 16.49 18.58
CA TRP A 24 -11.04 17.69 19.40
C TRP A 24 -10.16 18.86 18.95
N MET A 25 -10.78 20.01 18.69
CA MET A 25 -10.14 21.23 18.20
C MET A 25 -10.58 22.42 19.07
N PRO A 26 -9.72 23.43 19.27
CA PRO A 26 -10.11 24.67 19.92
C PRO A 26 -11.27 25.36 19.18
N CYS A 27 -12.21 25.92 19.93
CA CYS A 27 -13.29 26.74 19.38
C CYS A 27 -13.31 28.14 20.00
N LYS A 28 -13.80 29.10 19.22
CA LYS A 28 -14.20 30.43 19.70
C LYS A 28 -15.62 30.68 19.22
N ASN A 29 -16.52 31.03 20.13
CA ASN A 29 -17.94 31.30 19.85
C ASN A 29 -18.65 30.13 19.14
N GLY A 30 -18.36 28.88 19.55
CA GLY A 30 -19.00 27.69 18.99
C GLY A 30 -18.51 27.26 17.59
N LEU A 31 -17.58 27.99 16.97
CA LEU A 31 -16.97 27.64 15.70
C LEU A 31 -15.52 27.17 15.89
N PRO A 32 -15.04 26.20 15.08
CA PRO A 32 -13.62 25.84 15.06
C PRO A 32 -12.79 27.09 14.87
N GLU A 33 -11.82 27.31 15.76
CA GLU A 33 -10.93 28.44 15.62
C GLU A 33 -10.08 28.21 14.37
N LYS A 34 -10.40 28.92 13.26
CA LYS A 34 -9.54 28.93 12.09
C LYS A 34 -8.21 29.48 12.56
N HIS A 35 -7.16 28.67 12.58
CA HIS A 35 -5.81 29.18 12.71
C HIS A 35 -5.48 30.02 11.45
N ILE A 36 -5.98 31.26 11.39
CA ILE A 36 -5.42 32.29 10.53
C ILE A 36 -4.16 32.77 11.23
N SER A 37 -3.07 32.08 10.99
CA SER A 37 -1.74 32.66 11.07
C SER A 37 -0.78 31.73 10.37
N GLN A 38 -0.25 32.20 9.24
CA GLN A 38 1.10 31.93 8.74
C GLN A 38 1.97 31.24 9.80
N LYS A 39 2.02 29.91 9.82
CA LYS A 39 3.11 29.25 10.53
C LYS A 39 4.34 29.49 9.68
N ARG A 40 5.23 30.37 10.15
CA ARG A 40 6.65 30.33 9.79
C ARG A 40 7.06 28.86 9.75
N VAL A 41 7.62 28.44 8.61
CA VAL A 41 8.17 27.09 8.40
C VAL A 41 8.93 26.70 9.66
N CYS A 42 8.35 25.79 10.44
CA CYS A 42 9.04 25.19 11.55
C CYS A 42 10.12 24.30 10.94
N MET A 43 11.39 24.54 11.25
CA MET A 43 12.52 23.72 10.77
C MET A 43 12.38 22.22 11.13
N THR A 44 11.41 21.83 11.96
CA THR A 44 11.11 20.42 12.25
C THR A 44 10.42 19.67 11.11
N ASN A 45 9.71 20.36 10.20
CA ASN A 45 8.92 19.75 9.11
C ASN A 45 9.41 20.14 7.70
N CYS A 46 10.72 20.30 7.51
CA CYS A 46 11.29 20.54 6.18
C CYS A 46 11.00 19.35 5.24
N PRO A 47 10.56 19.58 3.99
CA PRO A 47 10.41 18.53 3.00
C PRO A 47 11.72 17.78 2.75
N THR A 48 11.62 16.51 2.36
CA THR A 48 12.80 15.64 2.13
C THR A 48 12.96 15.32 0.65
N LEU A 49 14.16 15.56 0.12
CA LEU A 49 14.59 15.12 -1.19
C LEU A 49 15.40 13.83 -1.05
N ILE A 50 14.80 12.71 -1.45
CA ILE A 50 15.47 11.42 -1.55
C ILE A 50 16.21 11.36 -2.89
N VAL A 51 17.49 11.01 -2.86
CA VAL A 51 18.34 10.98 -4.05
C VAL A 51 18.87 9.56 -4.26
N THR A 52 18.44 8.88 -5.33
CA THR A 52 18.98 7.55 -5.61
C THR A 52 20.39 7.64 -6.19
N VAL A 53 21.25 6.68 -5.81
CA VAL A 53 22.65 6.61 -6.27
C VAL A 53 22.97 5.19 -6.72
N GLY A 54 23.73 5.06 -7.80
CA GLY A 54 24.29 3.79 -8.24
C GLY A 54 24.19 3.55 -9.74
N LEU A 55 24.86 2.49 -10.20
CA LEU A 55 24.93 2.12 -11.62
C LEU A 55 23.55 1.70 -12.19
N PRO A 56 23.36 1.76 -13.52
CA PRO A 56 22.15 1.22 -14.16
C PRO A 56 21.91 -0.26 -13.82
N ALA A 57 20.65 -0.72 -13.86
CA ALA A 57 20.23 -2.09 -13.50
C ALA A 57 20.58 -2.54 -12.05
N ARG A 58 20.64 -1.60 -11.11
CA ARG A 58 20.82 -1.85 -9.67
C ARG A 58 19.55 -1.65 -8.83
N GLY A 59 18.36 -1.76 -9.43
CA GLY A 59 17.10 -1.67 -8.67
C GLY A 59 16.67 -0.29 -8.17
N LYS A 60 17.36 0.81 -8.54
CA LYS A 60 17.00 2.17 -8.07
C LYS A 60 15.53 2.57 -8.37
N THR A 61 15.06 2.35 -9.59
CA THR A 61 13.67 2.66 -9.96
C THR A 61 12.67 1.76 -9.22
N TYR A 62 13.03 0.50 -8.97
CA TYR A 62 12.21 -0.41 -8.15
C TYR A 62 12.08 0.13 -6.71
N ILE A 63 13.21 0.49 -6.10
CA ILE A 63 13.25 1.10 -4.76
C ILE A 63 12.43 2.40 -4.75
N SER A 64 12.61 3.26 -5.76
CA SER A 64 11.93 4.55 -5.84
C SER A 64 10.42 4.41 -5.86
N LYS A 65 9.89 3.49 -6.70
CA LYS A 65 8.46 3.22 -6.78
C LYS A 65 7.91 2.57 -5.54
N LYS A 66 8.57 1.52 -5.02
CA LYS A 66 8.14 0.86 -3.78
C LYS A 66 8.14 1.80 -2.59
N LEU A 67 9.13 2.67 -2.49
CA LEU A 67 9.23 3.65 -1.42
C LEU A 67 8.16 4.73 -1.55
N THR A 68 7.95 5.25 -2.76
CA THR A 68 6.89 6.23 -3.06
C THR A 68 5.50 5.67 -2.70
N ARG A 69 5.22 4.42 -3.11
CA ARG A 69 3.98 3.72 -2.80
C ARG A 69 3.77 3.53 -1.30
N TYR A 70 4.79 3.05 -0.59
CA TYR A 70 4.73 2.90 0.87
C TYR A 70 4.47 4.22 1.57
N LEU A 71 5.24 5.27 1.25
CA LEU A 71 5.11 6.58 1.87
C LEU A 71 3.72 7.20 1.59
N ASN A 72 3.21 7.11 0.36
CA ASN A 72 1.85 7.58 0.08
C ASN A 72 0.79 6.78 0.84
N TRP A 73 0.94 5.45 0.91
CA TRP A 73 -0.02 4.59 1.61
C TRP A 73 -0.13 4.92 3.10
N ILE A 74 0.99 5.23 3.78
CA ILE A 74 0.99 5.66 5.20
C ILE A 74 0.57 7.14 5.40
N GLY A 75 0.18 7.85 4.34
CA GLY A 75 -0.26 9.25 4.40
C GLY A 75 0.85 10.31 4.31
N VAL A 76 2.03 9.97 3.76
CA VAL A 76 3.12 10.92 3.48
C VAL A 76 3.16 11.24 1.97
N PRO A 77 2.66 12.41 1.53
CA PRO A 77 2.64 12.80 0.13
C PRO A 77 4.03 12.71 -0.52
N THR A 78 4.18 11.76 -1.44
CA THR A 78 5.45 11.44 -2.08
C THR A 78 5.32 11.32 -3.59
N LYS A 79 6.29 11.86 -4.34
CA LYS A 79 6.32 11.77 -5.80
C LYS A 79 7.70 11.38 -6.33
N GLU A 80 7.74 10.50 -7.32
CA GLU A 80 8.96 10.10 -8.04
C GLU A 80 9.23 11.07 -9.21
N PHE A 81 10.49 11.47 -9.37
CA PHE A 81 11.01 12.28 -10.47
C PHE A 81 12.08 11.48 -11.21
N ASN A 82 11.68 10.73 -12.24
CA ASN A 82 12.56 9.85 -12.98
C ASN A 82 13.30 10.61 -14.09
N VAL A 83 14.58 10.95 -13.90
CA VAL A 83 15.36 11.73 -14.90
C VAL A 83 15.46 11.00 -16.25
N GLY A 84 15.34 9.67 -16.25
CA GLY A 84 15.25 8.88 -17.47
C GLY A 84 14.02 9.21 -18.33
N GLN A 85 12.89 9.57 -17.71
CA GLN A 85 11.68 9.99 -18.40
C GLN A 85 11.84 11.36 -19.07
N TYR A 86 12.34 12.36 -18.33
CA TYR A 86 12.67 13.67 -18.88
C TYR A 86 13.62 13.58 -20.08
N ARG A 87 14.60 12.67 -20.02
CA ARG A 87 15.50 12.40 -21.14
C ARG A 87 14.76 11.82 -22.35
N ARG A 88 13.85 10.86 -22.15
CA ARG A 88 13.07 10.25 -23.24
C ARG A 88 12.17 11.28 -23.91
N GLU A 89 11.54 12.15 -23.15
CA GLU A 89 10.69 13.23 -23.68
C GLU A 89 11.51 14.26 -24.49
N CYS A 90 12.72 14.59 -24.04
CA CYS A 90 13.60 15.53 -24.71
C CYS A 90 14.21 14.97 -26.00
N VAL A 91 14.74 13.74 -25.98
CA VAL A 91 15.48 13.15 -27.11
C VAL A 91 14.56 12.40 -28.09
N LYS A 92 13.37 11.99 -27.65
CA LYS A 92 12.35 11.18 -28.36
C LYS A 92 12.80 9.79 -28.78
N ILE A 93 13.92 9.67 -29.48
CA ILE A 93 14.43 8.40 -30.05
C ILE A 93 15.77 8.06 -29.41
N TYR A 94 15.85 6.90 -28.75
CA TYR A 94 17.11 6.37 -28.24
C TYR A 94 17.87 5.63 -29.34
N LYS A 95 19.12 6.05 -29.60
CA LYS A 95 19.97 5.42 -30.63
C LYS A 95 20.92 4.37 -30.05
N SER A 96 21.76 4.70 -29.08
CA SER A 96 22.77 3.76 -28.58
C SER A 96 23.37 4.24 -27.26
N PHE A 97 24.16 3.36 -26.63
CA PHE A 97 24.94 3.66 -25.44
C PHE A 97 25.91 4.85 -25.63
N GLU A 98 26.25 5.23 -26.86
CA GLU A 98 27.17 6.34 -27.17
C GLU A 98 26.65 7.68 -26.63
N PHE A 99 25.34 7.82 -26.49
CA PHE A 99 24.71 8.96 -25.81
C PHE A 99 25.20 9.14 -24.36
N PHE A 100 25.59 8.05 -23.70
CA PHE A 100 25.97 8.04 -22.29
C PHE A 100 27.47 8.13 -22.03
N ARG A 101 28.31 8.14 -23.08
CA ARG A 101 29.76 8.26 -22.92
C ARG A 101 30.12 9.58 -22.26
N SER A 102 31.25 9.59 -21.54
CA SER A 102 31.76 10.77 -20.84
C SER A 102 32.31 11.85 -21.78
N ASP A 103 32.80 11.43 -22.96
CA ASP A 103 33.34 12.32 -24.01
C ASP A 103 32.25 12.88 -24.94
N ASN A 104 30.99 12.45 -24.79
CA ASN A 104 29.86 13.02 -25.53
C ASN A 104 29.36 14.29 -24.84
N GLU A 105 29.91 15.44 -25.23
CA GLU A 105 29.56 16.75 -24.66
C GLU A 105 28.08 17.12 -24.84
N GLU A 106 27.51 16.84 -26.02
CA GLU A 106 26.10 17.10 -26.31
C GLU A 106 25.18 16.23 -25.43
N GLY A 107 25.46 14.93 -25.35
CA GLY A 107 24.73 13.99 -24.50
C GLY A 107 24.87 14.34 -23.00
N LEU A 108 26.02 14.83 -22.57
CA LEU A 108 26.23 15.34 -21.21
C LEU A 108 25.39 16.61 -20.95
N LYS A 109 25.38 17.56 -21.89
CA LYS A 109 24.61 18.80 -21.80
C LYS A 109 23.10 18.52 -21.70
N ILE A 110 22.58 17.66 -22.56
CA ILE A 110 21.17 17.23 -22.54
C ILE A 110 20.84 16.55 -21.20
N ARG A 111 21.66 15.60 -20.73
CA ARG A 111 21.45 14.94 -19.43
C ARG A 111 21.50 15.91 -18.24
N LYS A 112 22.34 16.94 -18.29
CA LYS A 112 22.36 18.01 -17.28
C LYS A 112 21.07 18.84 -17.34
N GLN A 113 20.59 19.20 -18.53
CA GLN A 113 19.32 19.91 -18.70
C GLN A 113 18.11 19.11 -18.19
N CYS A 114 18.02 17.82 -18.51
CA CYS A 114 16.94 16.96 -18.00
C CYS A 114 16.95 16.86 -16.47
N ALA A 115 18.13 16.78 -15.85
CA ALA A 115 18.24 16.76 -14.40
C ALA A 115 17.79 18.10 -13.77
N LEU A 116 18.13 19.24 -14.39
CA LEU A 116 17.67 20.55 -13.94
C LEU A 116 16.15 20.73 -14.10
N ALA A 117 15.58 20.25 -15.21
CA ALA A 117 14.13 20.25 -15.41
C ALA A 117 13.43 19.44 -14.31
N ALA A 118 13.90 18.23 -14.02
CA ALA A 118 13.37 17.41 -12.94
C ALA A 118 13.52 18.09 -11.56
N LEU A 119 14.63 18.77 -11.27
CA LEU A 119 14.80 19.53 -10.02
C LEU A 119 13.84 20.74 -9.93
N ASN A 120 13.53 21.40 -11.04
CA ASN A 120 12.52 22.46 -11.05
C ASN A 120 11.13 21.93 -10.68
N ASP A 121 10.78 20.74 -11.18
CA ASP A 121 9.51 20.09 -10.84
C ASP A 121 9.50 19.58 -9.40
N VAL A 122 10.65 19.12 -8.87
CA VAL A 122 10.82 18.83 -7.44
C VAL A 122 10.52 20.09 -6.61
N ARG A 123 11.05 21.24 -7.02
CA ARG A 123 10.80 22.51 -6.31
C ARG A 123 9.32 22.86 -6.35
N GLN A 124 8.68 22.75 -7.50
CA GLN A 124 7.25 23.00 -7.65
C GLN A 124 6.45 22.10 -6.71
N TYR A 125 6.74 20.80 -6.69
CA TYR A 125 6.04 19.84 -5.86
C TYR A 125 6.21 20.09 -4.36
N LEU A 126 7.46 20.26 -3.89
CA LEU A 126 7.75 20.40 -2.45
C LEU A 126 7.43 21.80 -1.88
N SER A 127 7.53 22.86 -2.69
CA SER A 127 7.28 24.23 -2.23
C SER A 127 5.87 24.75 -2.51
N VAL A 128 5.16 24.21 -3.50
CA VAL A 128 3.88 24.76 -3.98
C VAL A 128 2.74 23.76 -3.87
N GLU A 129 2.96 22.48 -4.23
CA GLU A 129 1.91 21.45 -4.22
C GLU A 129 1.78 20.72 -2.87
N GLU A 130 2.36 21.28 -1.79
CA GLU A 130 2.35 20.70 -0.43
C GLU A 130 2.92 19.27 -0.34
N GLY A 131 3.80 18.90 -1.28
CA GLY A 131 4.53 17.62 -1.25
C GLY A 131 5.49 17.53 -0.06
N HIS A 132 5.56 16.38 0.60
CA HIS A 132 6.45 16.18 1.75
C HIS A 132 7.76 15.51 1.36
N VAL A 133 7.73 14.56 0.41
CA VAL A 133 8.91 13.81 -0.02
C VAL A 133 9.01 13.75 -1.54
N ALA A 134 10.15 14.09 -2.10
CA ALA A 134 10.44 13.90 -3.52
C ALA A 134 11.51 12.84 -3.71
N VAL A 135 11.27 11.86 -4.58
CA VAL A 135 12.26 10.83 -4.92
C VAL A 135 12.89 11.16 -6.27
N PHE A 136 14.12 11.65 -6.26
CA PHE A 136 14.89 11.97 -7.46
C PHE A 136 15.61 10.72 -8.00
N ASP A 137 14.95 10.00 -8.92
CA ASP A 137 15.49 8.76 -9.49
C ASP A 137 16.44 9.04 -10.66
N ALA A 138 17.74 8.89 -10.40
CA ALA A 138 18.81 8.96 -11.39
C ALA A 138 20.05 8.16 -10.96
N THR A 139 21.09 8.11 -11.78
CA THR A 139 22.33 7.41 -11.41
C THR A 139 23.11 8.15 -10.32
N ASN A 140 23.21 9.47 -10.39
CA ASN A 140 23.90 10.35 -9.43
C ASN A 140 25.27 9.81 -8.95
N THR A 141 25.99 9.18 -9.87
CA THR A 141 27.21 8.41 -9.61
C THR A 141 28.43 9.26 -9.31
N THR A 142 28.41 10.58 -9.58
CA THR A 142 29.55 11.48 -9.36
C THR A 142 29.31 12.41 -8.16
N ARG A 143 30.37 12.74 -7.42
CA ARG A 143 30.31 13.70 -6.30
C ARG A 143 29.90 15.10 -6.76
N GLU A 144 30.36 15.55 -7.93
CA GLU A 144 29.97 16.84 -8.52
C GLU A 144 28.45 16.96 -8.69
N ARG A 145 27.81 15.89 -9.20
CA ARG A 145 26.36 15.86 -9.35
C ARG A 145 25.66 15.90 -7.99
N ARG A 146 26.12 15.11 -7.01
CA ARG A 146 25.54 15.08 -5.66
C ARG A 146 25.69 16.44 -4.97
N ALA A 147 26.85 17.10 -5.08
CA ALA A 147 27.08 18.45 -4.57
C ALA A 147 26.14 19.49 -5.20
N THR A 148 25.84 19.35 -6.50
CA THR A 148 24.86 20.22 -7.18
C THR A 148 23.46 20.04 -6.60
N ILE A 149 23.04 18.81 -6.35
CA ILE A 149 21.74 18.50 -5.73
C ILE A 149 21.69 18.98 -4.28
N MET A 150 22.77 18.84 -3.52
CA MET A 150 22.88 19.38 -2.15
C MET A 150 22.71 20.90 -2.12
N ARG A 151 23.41 21.64 -3.01
CA ARG A 151 23.25 23.11 -3.11
C ARG A 151 21.82 23.51 -3.48
N PHE A 152 21.20 22.79 -4.41
CA PHE A 152 19.80 23.00 -4.76
C PHE A 152 18.88 22.78 -3.54
N ALA A 153 19.07 21.71 -2.78
CA ALA A 153 18.28 21.41 -1.60
C ALA A 153 18.45 22.48 -0.51
N GLU A 154 19.70 22.89 -0.24
CA GLU A 154 20.04 23.93 0.74
C GLU A 154 19.37 25.27 0.39
N GLN A 155 19.44 25.69 -0.87
CA GLN A 155 18.81 26.93 -1.36
C GLN A 155 17.29 26.96 -1.20
N ASN A 156 16.64 25.79 -1.18
CA ASN A 156 15.20 25.67 -1.05
C ASN A 156 14.76 25.19 0.34
N GLY A 157 15.69 24.97 1.27
CA GLY A 157 15.39 24.51 2.63
C GLY A 157 14.91 23.06 2.73
N TYR A 158 15.35 22.19 1.81
CA TYR A 158 15.03 20.76 1.82
C TYR A 158 16.10 19.94 2.55
N LYS A 159 15.67 18.91 3.26
CA LYS A 159 16.57 17.85 3.75
C LYS A 159 16.94 16.92 2.59
N VAL A 160 18.13 16.34 2.62
CA VAL A 160 18.57 15.36 1.61
C VAL A 160 18.85 14.02 2.28
N PHE A 161 18.35 12.95 1.67
CA PHE A 161 18.65 11.58 2.09
C PHE A 161 19.05 10.73 0.87
N PHE A 162 20.29 10.24 0.84
CA PHE A 162 20.75 9.43 -0.29
C PHE A 162 20.42 7.94 -0.09
N VAL A 163 19.97 7.30 -1.16
CA VAL A 163 19.72 5.85 -1.20
C VAL A 163 20.59 5.24 -2.28
N GLU A 164 21.73 4.69 -1.89
CA GLU A 164 22.67 4.02 -2.80
C GLU A 164 22.36 2.54 -2.90
N SER A 165 22.26 2.02 -4.13
CA SER A 165 22.14 0.58 -4.38
C SER A 165 23.36 0.07 -5.11
N VAL A 166 24.09 -0.83 -4.44
CA VAL A 166 25.30 -1.49 -4.93
C VAL A 166 25.01 -2.98 -5.06
N CYS A 167 25.30 -3.54 -6.24
CA CYS A 167 25.22 -4.98 -6.47
C CYS A 167 26.30 -5.36 -7.46
N GLU A 168 27.07 -6.39 -7.13
CA GLU A 168 28.16 -6.89 -7.97
C GLU A 168 27.82 -8.25 -8.59
N ASP A 169 26.76 -8.94 -8.14
CA ASP A 169 26.36 -10.25 -8.67
C ASP A 169 25.88 -10.14 -10.14
N PRO A 170 26.61 -10.74 -11.11
CA PRO A 170 26.24 -10.68 -12.52
C PRO A 170 24.87 -11.27 -12.84
N ARG A 171 24.41 -12.26 -12.06
CA ARG A 171 23.12 -12.94 -12.28
C ARG A 171 21.96 -11.99 -11.98
N VAL A 172 22.03 -11.30 -10.85
CA VAL A 172 21.04 -10.28 -10.45
C VAL A 172 21.01 -9.14 -11.46
N ILE A 173 22.17 -8.72 -11.94
CA ILE A 173 22.28 -7.65 -12.94
C ILE A 173 21.62 -8.08 -14.26
N ALA A 174 21.91 -9.30 -14.73
CA ALA A 174 21.31 -9.85 -15.93
C ALA A 174 19.78 -9.96 -15.80
N GLU A 175 19.28 -10.50 -14.69
CA GLU A 175 17.84 -10.61 -14.43
C GLU A 175 17.14 -9.24 -14.41
N ASN A 176 17.74 -8.25 -13.74
CA ASN A 176 17.24 -6.86 -13.73
C ASN A 176 17.19 -6.24 -15.13
N ILE A 177 18.18 -6.53 -15.99
CA ILE A 177 18.16 -6.04 -17.38
C ILE A 177 16.97 -6.65 -18.12
N VAL A 178 16.79 -7.97 -18.02
CA VAL A 178 15.73 -8.69 -18.72
C VAL A 178 14.34 -8.25 -18.24
N GLN A 179 14.09 -8.27 -16.93
CA GLN A 179 12.75 -8.01 -16.39
C GLN A 179 12.29 -6.56 -16.54
N VAL A 180 13.23 -5.61 -16.47
CA VAL A 180 12.90 -4.20 -16.22
C VAL A 180 13.31 -3.28 -17.37
N LYS A 181 14.38 -3.63 -18.09
CA LYS A 181 15.00 -2.74 -19.09
C LYS A 181 14.72 -3.14 -20.53
N LEU A 182 14.45 -4.41 -20.81
CA LEU A 182 13.96 -4.82 -22.13
C LEU A 182 12.54 -4.32 -22.41
N GLY A 183 11.69 -4.23 -21.40
CA GLY A 183 10.37 -3.58 -21.51
C GLY A 183 10.41 -2.04 -21.53
N SER A 184 11.59 -1.42 -21.57
CA SER A 184 11.74 0.04 -21.62
C SER A 184 11.42 0.57 -23.02
N PRO A 185 10.80 1.76 -23.15
CA PRO A 185 10.64 2.44 -24.44
C PRO A 185 11.95 2.73 -25.18
N ASP A 186 13.09 2.62 -24.49
CA ASP A 186 14.41 2.76 -25.12
C ASP A 186 14.75 1.58 -26.06
N TYR A 187 14.11 0.42 -25.93
CA TYR A 187 14.49 -0.82 -26.62
C TYR A 187 13.34 -1.51 -27.36
N THR A 188 12.20 -0.85 -27.54
CA THR A 188 10.98 -1.42 -28.15
C THR A 188 11.19 -2.02 -29.55
N ASP A 189 12.08 -1.43 -30.35
CA ASP A 189 12.33 -1.85 -31.74
C ASP A 189 13.61 -2.69 -31.90
N ARG A 190 14.19 -3.20 -30.80
CA ARG A 190 15.44 -3.98 -30.83
C ARG A 190 15.23 -5.42 -30.43
N ASN A 191 16.07 -6.28 -30.97
CA ASN A 191 16.15 -7.64 -30.47
C ASN A 191 16.74 -7.66 -29.05
N THR A 192 16.37 -8.69 -28.29
CA THR A 192 16.74 -8.86 -26.88
C THR A 192 18.26 -8.88 -26.67
N GLU A 193 19.00 -9.54 -27.56
CA GLU A 193 20.45 -9.73 -27.43
C GLU A 193 21.21 -8.41 -27.65
N GLU A 194 20.86 -7.65 -28.69
CA GLU A 194 21.42 -6.32 -28.96
C GLU A 194 21.05 -5.33 -27.86
N ALA A 195 19.83 -5.39 -27.34
CA ALA A 195 19.41 -4.55 -26.22
C ALA A 195 20.24 -4.84 -24.95
N ILE A 196 20.48 -6.12 -24.63
CA ILE A 196 21.37 -6.52 -23.52
C ILE A 196 22.79 -6.01 -23.76
N GLN A 197 23.35 -6.21 -24.96
CA GLN A 197 24.71 -5.78 -25.29
C GLN A 197 24.87 -4.25 -25.21
N ASP A 198 23.93 -3.48 -25.77
CA ASP A 198 23.91 -2.02 -25.67
C ASP A 198 23.81 -1.56 -24.20
N PHE A 199 22.93 -2.19 -23.42
CA PHE A 199 22.76 -1.84 -22.02
C PHE A 199 24.00 -2.15 -21.17
N MET A 200 24.69 -3.26 -21.44
CA MET A 200 25.96 -3.58 -20.78
C MET A 200 27.05 -2.55 -21.12
N LYS A 201 27.15 -2.11 -22.38
CA LYS A 201 28.06 -1.01 -22.77
C LYS A 201 27.68 0.31 -22.11
N ARG A 202 26.38 0.57 -21.94
CA ARG A 202 25.87 1.73 -21.19
C ARG A 202 26.29 1.67 -19.73
N ILE A 203 26.24 0.53 -19.06
CA ILE A 203 26.73 0.37 -17.67
C ILE A 203 28.21 0.75 -17.59
N LYS A 204 29.05 0.23 -18.49
CA LYS A 204 30.49 0.53 -18.55
C LYS A 204 30.79 2.02 -18.68
N CYS A 205 29.94 2.79 -19.38
CA CYS A 205 30.09 4.24 -19.48
C CYS A 205 30.01 4.94 -18.11
N TYR A 206 29.19 4.41 -17.19
CA TYR A 206 29.06 4.97 -15.84
C TYR A 206 30.13 4.45 -14.87
N GLU A 207 30.60 3.20 -15.03
CA GLU A 207 31.64 2.59 -14.18
C GLU A 207 32.90 3.44 -14.12
N ASN A 208 33.37 3.96 -15.26
CA ASN A 208 34.59 4.77 -15.35
C ASN A 208 34.56 6.06 -14.52
N SER A 209 33.39 6.54 -14.13
CA SER A 209 33.21 7.80 -13.38
C SER A 209 32.48 7.61 -12.06
N TYR A 210 32.20 6.36 -11.67
CA TYR A 210 31.42 6.07 -10.48
C TYR A 210 32.25 6.30 -9.22
N GLN A 211 31.77 7.22 -8.39
CA GLN A 211 32.29 7.55 -7.07
C GLN A 211 31.23 7.16 -6.04
N PRO A 212 31.29 5.93 -5.48
CA PRO A 212 30.31 5.47 -4.51
C PRO A 212 30.29 6.37 -3.26
N LEU A 213 29.21 6.30 -2.48
CA LEU A 213 29.19 6.94 -1.16
C LEU A 213 30.23 6.26 -0.25
N ASP A 214 30.98 7.12 0.43
CA ASP A 214 32.18 6.77 1.19
C ASP A 214 32.10 7.30 2.62
N GLU A 215 32.47 6.48 3.61
CA GLU A 215 32.29 6.78 5.03
C GLU A 215 33.12 7.98 5.50
N ASP A 216 34.30 8.17 4.92
CA ASP A 216 35.22 9.24 5.31
C ASP A 216 34.91 10.54 4.54
N LEU A 217 34.75 10.43 3.23
CA LEU A 217 34.58 11.57 2.34
C LEU A 217 33.15 12.12 2.36
N ASP A 218 32.16 11.28 2.59
CA ASP A 218 30.74 11.64 2.63
C ASP A 218 30.17 11.57 4.07
N ARG A 219 31.04 11.61 5.10
CA ARG A 219 30.71 11.47 6.54
C ARG A 219 29.60 12.39 7.06
N GLU A 220 29.42 13.54 6.42
CA GLU A 220 28.44 14.55 6.81
C GLU A 220 27.06 14.35 6.19
N LEU A 221 26.95 13.48 5.17
CA LEU A 221 25.72 13.22 4.43
C LEU A 221 24.85 12.18 5.15
N SER A 222 23.53 12.35 5.04
CA SER A 222 22.56 11.35 5.49
C SER A 222 22.28 10.36 4.38
N TYR A 223 22.56 9.08 4.59
CA TYR A 223 22.39 8.07 3.56
C TYR A 223 22.18 6.66 4.08
N ILE A 224 21.62 5.82 3.22
CA ILE A 224 21.63 4.37 3.30
C ILE A 224 22.27 3.79 2.04
N LYS A 225 23.19 2.85 2.23
CA LYS A 225 23.81 2.06 1.18
C LYS A 225 23.36 0.62 1.31
N ILE A 226 22.65 0.15 0.30
CA ILE A 226 22.09 -1.20 0.19
C ILE A 226 23.05 -2.02 -0.67
N MET A 227 23.61 -3.07 -0.11
CA MET A 227 24.61 -3.91 -0.77
C MET A 227 24.06 -5.31 -1.02
N ASP A 228 24.32 -5.82 -2.22
CA ASP A 228 24.01 -7.19 -2.64
C ASP A 228 22.54 -7.56 -2.41
N VAL A 229 21.64 -6.68 -2.88
CA VAL A 229 20.18 -6.90 -2.81
C VAL A 229 19.66 -7.00 -1.36
N GLY A 230 20.24 -6.20 -0.46
CA GLY A 230 19.79 -6.13 0.94
C GLY A 230 20.42 -7.17 1.85
N GLN A 231 21.51 -7.81 1.44
CA GLN A 231 22.30 -8.66 2.34
C GLN A 231 23.02 -7.84 3.41
N ARG A 232 23.47 -6.63 3.06
CA ARG A 232 24.18 -5.72 3.95
C ARG A 232 23.70 -4.29 3.75
N TYR A 233 23.69 -3.54 4.85
CA TYR A 233 23.29 -2.15 4.88
C TYR A 233 24.35 -1.33 5.61
N LEU A 234 24.61 -0.13 5.11
CA LEU A 234 25.38 0.88 5.82
C LEU A 234 24.51 2.14 5.89
N VAL A 235 24.25 2.59 7.11
CA VAL A 235 23.38 3.75 7.38
C VAL A 235 24.23 4.82 8.06
N ASN A 236 24.20 6.04 7.52
CA ASN A 236 24.93 7.18 8.09
C ASN A 236 23.97 8.34 8.38
N ARG A 237 24.11 8.96 9.57
CA ARG A 237 23.44 10.19 10.01
C ARG A 237 21.94 10.30 9.67
N VAL A 238 21.12 9.43 10.24
CA VAL A 238 19.65 9.56 10.17
C VAL A 238 19.21 10.80 10.98
N LEU A 239 18.56 11.77 10.33
CA LEU A 239 18.24 13.06 10.92
C LEU A 239 16.84 13.14 11.55
N ASP A 240 15.88 12.35 11.05
CA ASP A 240 14.49 12.42 11.49
C ASP A 240 13.73 11.09 11.34
N HIS A 241 12.47 11.12 11.79
CA HIS A 241 11.59 9.97 11.78
C HIS A 241 11.25 9.46 10.36
N ILE A 242 11.17 10.34 9.36
CA ILE A 242 10.89 9.93 7.97
C ILE A 242 12.07 9.14 7.45
N GLN A 243 13.30 9.63 7.63
CA GLN A 243 14.51 8.91 7.26
C GLN A 243 14.63 7.57 8.01
N SER A 244 14.31 7.53 9.30
CA SER A 244 14.29 6.28 10.07
C SER A 244 13.28 5.27 9.53
N ARG A 245 12.08 5.72 9.14
CA ARG A 245 11.06 4.84 8.53
C ARG A 245 11.47 4.36 7.15
N ILE A 246 12.10 5.22 6.34
CA ILE A 246 12.68 4.83 5.04
C ILE A 246 13.72 3.72 5.23
N VAL A 247 14.66 3.90 6.17
CA VAL A 247 15.67 2.87 6.49
C VAL A 247 14.99 1.56 6.91
N TYR A 248 14.04 1.62 7.84
CA TYR A 248 13.32 0.45 8.31
C TYR A 248 12.59 -0.28 7.18
N TYR A 249 11.89 0.44 6.30
CA TYR A 249 11.22 -0.14 5.15
C TYR A 249 12.21 -0.80 4.17
N LEU A 250 13.30 -0.11 3.82
CA LEU A 250 14.33 -0.61 2.89
C LEU A 250 15.06 -1.86 3.43
N MET A 251 15.11 -2.03 4.75
CA MET A 251 15.66 -3.23 5.39
C MET A 251 14.72 -4.45 5.36
N ASN A 252 13.42 -4.23 5.11
CA ASN A 252 12.42 -5.31 5.08
C ASN A 252 11.98 -5.73 3.67
N ILE A 253 12.27 -4.94 2.64
CA ILE A 253 11.93 -5.32 1.26
C ILE A 253 12.95 -6.30 0.66
N HIS A 254 12.45 -7.22 -0.16
CA HIS A 254 13.29 -8.07 -1.01
C HIS A 254 12.69 -8.24 -2.42
N ILE A 255 13.52 -8.64 -3.38
CA ILE A 255 13.16 -8.80 -4.80
C ILE A 255 12.80 -10.24 -5.18
N THR A 256 12.92 -11.20 -4.27
CA THR A 256 12.61 -12.61 -4.54
C THR A 256 11.16 -12.75 -5.02
N PRO A 257 10.92 -13.40 -6.17
CA PRO A 257 9.57 -13.70 -6.65
C PRO A 257 8.80 -14.50 -5.60
N ARG A 258 7.56 -14.10 -5.34
CA ARG A 258 6.70 -14.71 -4.31
C ARG A 258 5.23 -14.49 -4.62
N SER A 259 4.36 -15.26 -3.97
CA SER A 259 2.91 -15.10 -4.08
C SER A 259 2.29 -14.77 -2.72
N ILE A 260 1.51 -13.69 -2.68
CA ILE A 260 0.71 -13.32 -1.51
C ILE A 260 -0.76 -13.61 -1.85
N TYR A 261 -1.44 -14.38 -1.01
CA TYR A 261 -2.84 -14.73 -1.18
C TYR A 261 -3.66 -13.95 -0.17
N LEU A 262 -4.63 -13.17 -0.65
CA LEU A 262 -5.56 -12.44 0.20
C LEU A 262 -6.96 -13.02 0.01
N CYS A 263 -7.62 -13.38 1.09
CA CYS A 263 -9.05 -13.66 1.08
C CYS A 263 -9.71 -13.15 2.36
N ARG A 264 -11.03 -13.04 2.30
CA ARG A 264 -11.83 -12.83 3.50
C ARG A 264 -12.06 -14.16 4.20
N HIS A 265 -12.47 -14.10 5.46
CA HIS A 265 -13.14 -15.22 6.11
C HIS A 265 -14.31 -15.74 5.24
N GLY A 266 -14.71 -16.99 5.46
CA GLY A 266 -15.97 -17.50 4.91
C GLY A 266 -17.16 -16.67 5.35
N GLU A 267 -18.28 -16.75 4.63
CA GLU A 267 -19.52 -16.07 5.00
C GLU A 267 -19.87 -16.34 6.47
N SER A 268 -20.21 -15.28 7.22
CA SER A 268 -20.56 -15.34 8.64
C SER A 268 -22.05 -15.09 8.88
N ASP A 269 -22.55 -15.46 10.06
CA ASP A 269 -23.97 -15.25 10.41
C ASP A 269 -24.36 -13.75 10.34
N LEU A 270 -23.48 -12.83 10.73
CA LEU A 270 -23.73 -11.39 10.61
C LEU A 270 -23.73 -10.93 9.15
N ASN A 271 -22.97 -11.56 8.24
CA ASN A 271 -23.05 -11.22 6.83
C ASN A 271 -24.42 -11.56 6.25
N VAL A 272 -24.96 -12.73 6.57
CA VAL A 272 -26.29 -13.17 6.11
C VAL A 272 -27.37 -12.20 6.60
N ARG A 273 -27.23 -11.68 7.83
CA ARG A 273 -28.18 -10.72 8.40
C ARG A 273 -27.95 -9.27 7.95
N GLY A 274 -26.87 -8.95 7.24
CA GLY A 274 -26.56 -7.58 6.84
C GLY A 274 -25.89 -6.69 7.89
N HIS A 275 -25.50 -7.26 9.04
CA HIS A 275 -24.89 -6.50 10.13
C HIS A 275 -23.38 -6.29 9.91
N ILE A 276 -22.87 -5.12 10.28
CA ILE A 276 -21.43 -4.80 10.28
C ILE A 276 -20.78 -5.13 11.62
N GLY A 277 -19.46 -5.32 11.63
CA GLY A 277 -18.70 -5.55 12.87
C GLY A 277 -18.94 -6.93 13.50
N GLY A 278 -18.94 -6.97 14.84
CA GLY A 278 -19.22 -8.13 15.69
C GLY A 278 -18.21 -9.27 15.56
N ASP A 279 -18.42 -10.34 16.34
CA ASP A 279 -17.55 -11.53 16.34
C ASP A 279 -18.33 -12.85 16.10
N SER A 280 -19.28 -12.82 15.17
CA SER A 280 -20.03 -14.03 14.81
C SER A 280 -19.15 -15.09 14.15
N GLY A 281 -19.55 -16.35 14.29
CA GLY A 281 -18.95 -17.48 13.57
C GLY A 281 -19.39 -17.56 12.11
N LEU A 282 -18.88 -18.57 11.42
CA LEU A 282 -19.22 -18.87 10.03
C LEU A 282 -20.68 -19.36 9.86
N SER A 283 -21.32 -18.96 8.77
CA SER A 283 -22.61 -19.48 8.29
C SER A 283 -22.43 -20.91 7.76
N PRO A 284 -23.51 -21.67 7.44
CA PRO A 284 -23.37 -22.98 6.79
C PRO A 284 -22.60 -22.96 5.45
N ARG A 285 -22.64 -21.86 4.69
CA ARG A 285 -21.87 -21.71 3.43
C ARG A 285 -20.40 -21.39 3.70
N GLY A 286 -20.12 -20.65 4.77
CA GLY A 286 -18.76 -20.34 5.20
C GLY A 286 -18.07 -21.51 5.92
N LYS A 287 -18.80 -22.26 6.75
CA LYS A 287 -18.32 -23.34 7.62
C LYS A 287 -17.82 -24.55 6.85
N GLU A 288 -16.93 -25.29 7.50
CA GLU A 288 -16.87 -26.74 7.35
C GLU A 288 -18.05 -27.39 8.10
N VAL A 289 -19.04 -27.92 7.40
CA VAL A 289 -19.95 -28.93 7.95
C VAL A 289 -20.08 -30.11 7.00
N ARG A 290 -19.59 -31.26 7.45
CA ARG A 290 -19.79 -32.55 6.80
C ARG A 290 -21.24 -33.03 7.03
N TYR A 291 -22.24 -32.33 6.48
CA TYR A 291 -23.60 -32.87 6.46
C TYR A 291 -23.71 -33.87 5.30
N ALA A 292 -23.79 -35.15 5.64
CA ALA A 292 -24.47 -36.11 4.78
C ALA A 292 -25.96 -35.79 4.83
N ILE A 293 -26.46 -34.96 3.90
CA ILE A 293 -27.90 -34.97 3.63
C ILE A 293 -28.17 -36.30 2.92
N CYS A 294 -28.68 -37.28 3.66
CA CYS A 294 -29.15 -38.52 3.07
C CYS A 294 -30.53 -38.25 2.48
N VAL A 295 -30.60 -38.02 1.17
CA VAL A 295 -31.90 -38.10 0.47
C VAL A 295 -32.14 -39.59 0.20
N CYS A 296 -33.08 -40.17 0.95
CA CYS A 296 -33.56 -41.53 0.71
C CYS A 296 -34.73 -41.46 -0.27
N GLU A 297 -34.52 -41.90 -1.51
CA GLU A 297 -35.62 -42.16 -2.43
C GLU A 297 -36.01 -43.64 -2.30
N ARG A 298 -37.29 -43.91 -1.96
CA ARG A 298 -37.82 -45.29 -1.95
C ARG A 298 -38.31 -45.62 -3.36
N LEU A 299 -37.66 -46.58 -3.99
CA LEU A 299 -38.12 -47.19 -5.23
C LEU A 299 -38.60 -48.62 -4.91
N SER A 300 -39.90 -48.86 -5.11
CA SER A 300 -40.50 -50.18 -4.97
C SER A 300 -40.59 -50.86 -6.35
N ILE A 301 -39.86 -51.96 -6.53
CA ILE A 301 -40.00 -52.85 -7.70
C ILE A 301 -40.41 -54.23 -7.18
N GLY A 302 -41.69 -54.56 -7.30
CA GLY A 302 -42.24 -55.82 -6.78
C GLY A 302 -42.25 -55.90 -5.24
N HIS A 303 -41.85 -57.05 -4.67
CA HIS A 303 -41.81 -57.32 -3.22
C HIS A 303 -40.47 -56.96 -2.54
N LEU A 304 -39.55 -56.27 -3.22
CA LEU A 304 -38.28 -55.83 -2.66
C LEU A 304 -38.24 -54.30 -2.54
N ASP A 305 -38.00 -53.81 -1.32
CA ASP A 305 -37.75 -52.40 -1.04
C ASP A 305 -36.24 -52.11 -1.17
N PHE A 306 -35.87 -51.18 -2.06
CA PHE A 306 -34.51 -50.65 -2.15
C PHE A 306 -34.49 -49.20 -1.65
N THR A 307 -33.48 -48.88 -0.82
CA THR A 307 -33.17 -47.51 -0.41
C THR A 307 -31.93 -47.05 -1.15
N ILE A 308 -32.05 -46.00 -1.97
CA ILE A 308 -30.90 -45.34 -2.60
C ILE A 308 -30.61 -44.08 -1.80
N SER A 309 -29.37 -43.93 -1.33
CA SER A 309 -28.91 -42.72 -0.64
C SER A 309 -28.14 -41.84 -1.62
N TYR A 310 -28.66 -40.66 -1.95
CA TYR A 310 -27.93 -39.63 -2.66
C TYR A 310 -27.18 -38.74 -1.67
N PHE A 311 -25.87 -38.56 -1.87
CA PHE A 311 -25.07 -37.56 -1.16
C PHE A 311 -24.91 -36.33 -2.06
N SER A 312 -25.61 -35.24 -1.76
CA SER A 312 -25.26 -33.94 -2.33
C SER A 312 -24.11 -33.34 -1.51
N HIS A 313 -22.92 -33.26 -2.10
CA HIS A 313 -21.82 -32.50 -1.51
C HIS A 313 -22.08 -31.02 -1.75
N MET A 314 -22.67 -30.32 -0.77
CA MET A 314 -22.61 -28.86 -0.76
C MET A 314 -21.16 -28.44 -0.52
N SER A 315 -20.55 -27.78 -1.50
CA SER A 315 -19.22 -27.17 -1.36
C SER A 315 -19.29 -26.02 -0.37
N GLN A 316 -18.29 -25.96 0.50
CA GLN A 316 -18.18 -24.98 1.57
C GLN A 316 -16.86 -24.25 1.47
N PHE A 317 -16.86 -22.95 1.74
CA PHE A 317 -15.71 -22.11 1.39
C PHE A 317 -14.43 -22.54 2.10
N ALA A 318 -14.47 -22.78 3.42
CA ALA A 318 -13.27 -23.14 4.19
C ALA A 318 -12.62 -24.44 3.68
N GLN A 319 -13.42 -25.44 3.30
CA GLN A 319 -12.92 -26.69 2.69
C GLN A 319 -12.36 -26.47 1.28
N CYS A 320 -13.06 -25.69 0.45
CA CYS A 320 -12.60 -25.36 -0.90
C CYS A 320 -11.29 -24.58 -0.86
N LEU A 321 -11.12 -23.67 0.11
CA LEU A 321 -9.88 -22.95 0.33
C LEU A 321 -8.75 -23.89 0.75
N GLY A 322 -9.01 -24.81 1.68
CA GLY A 322 -8.04 -25.84 2.07
C GLY A 322 -7.56 -26.68 0.89
N ARG A 323 -8.49 -27.17 0.06
CA ARG A 323 -8.16 -27.92 -1.17
C ARG A 323 -7.39 -27.07 -2.16
N PHE A 324 -7.84 -25.85 -2.43
CA PHE A 324 -7.16 -24.93 -3.34
C PHE A 324 -5.70 -24.73 -2.92
N ILE A 325 -5.45 -24.45 -1.63
CA ILE A 325 -4.09 -24.23 -1.12
C ILE A 325 -3.22 -25.49 -1.21
N GLN A 326 -3.79 -26.67 -0.92
CA GLN A 326 -3.10 -27.95 -1.10
C GLN A 326 -2.73 -28.20 -2.57
N ASP A 327 -3.66 -27.92 -3.49
CA ASP A 327 -3.46 -28.07 -4.94
C ASP A 327 -2.39 -27.12 -5.49
N GLN A 328 -2.21 -25.93 -4.89
CA GLN A 328 -1.12 -25.02 -5.26
C GLN A 328 0.28 -25.55 -4.89
N ASN A 329 0.38 -26.54 -3.98
CA ASN A 329 1.63 -27.16 -3.52
C ASN A 329 2.73 -26.13 -3.16
N ILE A 330 2.34 -25.13 -2.35
CA ILE A 330 3.20 -24.00 -1.98
C ILE A 330 4.13 -24.43 -0.85
N LYS A 331 5.44 -24.29 -1.05
CA LYS A 331 6.43 -24.53 -0.01
C LYS A 331 6.41 -23.39 1.02
N ASP A 332 6.54 -23.77 2.29
CA ASP A 332 6.68 -22.86 3.44
C ASP A 332 5.60 -21.77 3.51
N LEU A 333 4.38 -22.10 3.12
CA LEU A 333 3.24 -21.17 3.20
C LEU A 333 2.96 -20.79 4.66
N LYS A 334 3.02 -19.48 4.93
CA LYS A 334 2.54 -18.93 6.20
C LYS A 334 1.07 -18.55 6.09
N VAL A 335 0.30 -18.85 7.13
CA VAL A 335 -1.12 -18.47 7.20
C VAL A 335 -1.32 -17.49 8.35
N TRP A 336 -1.92 -16.33 8.04
CA TRP A 336 -2.24 -15.31 9.02
C TRP A 336 -3.74 -15.07 9.10
N THR A 337 -4.24 -14.90 10.32
CA THR A 337 -5.64 -14.58 10.59
C THR A 337 -5.74 -13.33 11.45
N SER A 338 -6.94 -12.76 11.53
CA SER A 338 -7.30 -11.88 12.64
C SER A 338 -7.51 -12.69 13.94
N GLN A 339 -7.88 -12.01 15.02
CA GLN A 339 -8.33 -12.65 16.26
C GLN A 339 -9.85 -12.92 16.27
N MET A 340 -10.56 -12.62 15.18
CA MET A 340 -12.01 -12.77 15.09
C MET A 340 -12.37 -14.22 14.70
N LYS A 341 -13.40 -14.76 15.35
CA LYS A 341 -13.81 -16.16 15.25
C LYS A 341 -13.93 -16.68 13.81
N ARG A 342 -14.54 -15.89 12.94
CA ARG A 342 -14.76 -16.24 11.52
C ARG A 342 -13.47 -16.45 10.70
N SER A 343 -12.42 -15.67 10.95
CA SER A 343 -11.14 -15.85 10.22
C SER A 343 -10.40 -17.08 10.75
N ILE A 344 -10.42 -17.29 12.07
CA ILE A 344 -9.84 -18.44 12.75
C ILE A 344 -10.50 -19.74 12.27
N GLN A 345 -11.83 -19.82 12.30
CA GLN A 345 -12.59 -20.99 11.82
C GLN A 345 -12.32 -21.31 10.34
N THR A 346 -12.07 -20.28 9.53
CA THR A 346 -11.70 -20.48 8.12
C THR A 346 -10.30 -21.11 8.03
N ALA A 347 -9.34 -20.64 8.83
CA ALA A 347 -7.98 -21.16 8.86
C ALA A 347 -7.87 -22.58 9.44
N GLU A 348 -8.69 -22.91 10.44
CA GLU A 348 -8.74 -24.24 11.05
C GLU A 348 -9.02 -25.34 10.01
N ALA A 349 -9.87 -25.06 9.01
CA ALA A 349 -10.21 -25.99 7.93
C ALA A 349 -9.03 -26.30 6.97
N LEU A 350 -7.96 -25.50 6.98
CA LEU A 350 -6.78 -25.76 6.15
C LEU A 350 -5.90 -26.87 6.75
N GLY A 351 -6.02 -27.13 8.06
CA GLY A 351 -5.21 -28.14 8.76
C GLY A 351 -3.72 -27.80 8.84
N VAL A 352 -3.34 -26.52 8.71
CA VAL A 352 -1.95 -26.04 8.79
C VAL A 352 -1.78 -25.03 9.94
N PRO A 353 -0.57 -24.85 10.49
CA PRO A 353 -0.31 -23.81 11.48
C PRO A 353 -0.64 -22.41 10.95
N TYR A 354 -1.23 -21.58 11.80
CA TYR A 354 -1.56 -20.19 11.48
C TYR A 354 -1.22 -19.27 12.66
N GLU A 355 -0.95 -17.99 12.35
CA GLU A 355 -0.65 -16.95 13.34
C GLU A 355 -1.80 -15.94 13.41
N GLN A 356 -2.19 -15.56 14.62
CA GLN A 356 -3.27 -14.60 14.85
C GLN A 356 -2.72 -13.20 15.10
N TRP A 357 -3.17 -12.22 14.33
CA TRP A 357 -2.73 -10.84 14.43
C TRP A 357 -3.93 -9.95 14.81
N LYS A 358 -3.88 -9.32 15.98
CA LYS A 358 -4.92 -8.36 16.40
C LYS A 358 -5.04 -7.20 15.41
N THR A 359 -3.92 -6.79 14.80
CA THR A 359 -3.87 -5.74 13.77
C THR A 359 -4.61 -6.12 12.49
N LEU A 360 -4.98 -7.39 12.28
CA LEU A 360 -5.82 -7.86 11.18
C LEU A 360 -7.32 -7.89 11.52
N ASN A 361 -7.75 -7.51 12.72
CA ASN A 361 -9.18 -7.41 13.05
C ASN A 361 -9.87 -6.38 12.13
N GLU A 362 -11.16 -6.61 11.85
CA GLU A 362 -11.97 -5.71 11.03
C GLU A 362 -11.96 -4.28 11.61
N ILE A 363 -12.28 -3.30 10.76
CA ILE A 363 -12.49 -1.92 11.21
C ILE A 363 -13.53 -1.87 12.34
N ASP A 364 -13.20 -1.18 13.43
CA ASP A 364 -14.11 -0.98 14.56
C ASP A 364 -15.17 0.08 14.23
N ALA A 365 -16.44 -0.32 14.13
CA ALA A 365 -17.56 0.57 13.86
C ALA A 365 -18.07 1.32 15.11
N GLY A 366 -17.42 1.14 16.27
CA GLY A 366 -17.74 1.82 17.52
C GLY A 366 -19.19 1.62 17.94
N VAL A 367 -19.93 2.73 18.08
CA VAL A 367 -21.37 2.68 18.44
C VAL A 367 -22.25 2.02 17.38
N CYS A 368 -21.76 1.83 16.16
CA CYS A 368 -22.46 1.20 15.04
C CYS A 368 -22.11 -0.30 14.88
N GLU A 369 -21.34 -0.89 15.79
CA GLU A 369 -21.08 -2.33 15.81
C GLU A 369 -22.38 -3.14 15.89
N GLU A 370 -22.45 -4.25 15.17
CA GLU A 370 -23.61 -5.13 15.09
C GLU A 370 -24.90 -4.43 14.63
N MET A 371 -24.81 -3.40 13.78
CA MET A 371 -25.97 -2.78 13.12
C MET A 371 -25.99 -3.05 11.62
N MET A 372 -27.19 -3.05 11.03
CA MET A 372 -27.38 -2.96 9.58
C MET A 372 -27.17 -1.52 9.08
N TYR A 373 -26.91 -1.34 7.80
CA TYR A 373 -26.77 0.01 7.23
C TYR A 373 -28.08 0.82 7.32
N GLU A 374 -29.21 0.13 7.21
CA GLU A 374 -30.56 0.65 7.38
C GLU A 374 -30.77 1.20 8.79
N GLU A 375 -30.36 0.44 9.81
CA GLU A 375 -30.44 0.86 11.21
C GLU A 375 -29.53 2.05 11.51
N ILE A 376 -28.36 2.12 10.86
CA ILE A 376 -27.45 3.28 10.99
C ILE A 376 -28.07 4.52 10.33
N GLN A 377 -28.68 4.38 9.15
CA GLN A 377 -29.36 5.50 8.48
C GLN A 377 -30.57 6.00 9.30
N GLU A 378 -31.29 5.12 9.97
CA GLU A 378 -32.43 5.47 10.82
C GLU A 378 -31.99 6.16 12.13
N HIS A 379 -31.04 5.57 12.86
CA HIS A 379 -30.63 6.07 14.18
C HIS A 379 -29.57 7.18 14.11
N TYR A 380 -28.71 7.18 13.09
CA TYR A 380 -27.58 8.10 12.93
C TYR A 380 -27.45 8.67 11.49
N PRO A 381 -28.48 9.35 10.96
CA PRO A 381 -28.51 9.82 9.57
C PRO A 381 -27.36 10.78 9.23
N LEU A 382 -26.95 11.63 10.18
CA LEU A 382 -25.79 12.52 10.04
C LEU A 382 -24.50 11.72 9.83
N GLU A 383 -24.25 10.70 10.65
CA GLU A 383 -23.05 9.87 10.59
C GLU A 383 -23.01 9.07 9.28
N PHE A 384 -24.17 8.56 8.84
CA PHE A 384 -24.30 7.85 7.57
C PHE A 384 -23.94 8.76 6.37
N ALA A 385 -24.44 10.00 6.34
CA ALA A 385 -24.11 10.98 5.30
C ALA A 385 -22.64 11.43 5.35
N LEU A 386 -22.10 11.72 6.53
CA LEU A 386 -20.68 12.09 6.70
C LEU A 386 -19.73 10.99 6.22
N ARG A 387 -20.07 9.73 6.50
CA ARG A 387 -19.31 8.59 6.02
C ARG A 387 -19.35 8.44 4.51
N ASP A 388 -20.48 8.74 3.89
CA ASP A 388 -20.62 8.71 2.44
C ASP A 388 -19.84 9.84 1.76
N GLN A 389 -19.78 11.00 2.40
CA GLN A 389 -19.05 12.17 1.91
C GLN A 389 -17.54 11.93 1.84
N ASP A 390 -16.93 11.40 2.90
CA ASP A 390 -15.50 11.09 2.95
C ASP A 390 -15.25 9.81 3.76
N LYS A 391 -15.45 8.68 3.08
CA LYS A 391 -15.37 7.34 3.67
C LYS A 391 -13.98 6.97 4.17
N TYR A 392 -12.92 7.59 3.67
CA TYR A 392 -11.55 7.29 4.08
C TYR A 392 -11.23 7.92 5.43
N HIS A 393 -11.54 9.22 5.58
CA HIS A 393 -11.22 9.98 6.79
C HIS A 393 -12.32 9.93 7.85
N TYR A 394 -13.56 9.58 7.49
CA TYR A 394 -14.64 9.41 8.44
C TYR A 394 -14.26 8.39 9.51
N ARG A 395 -14.35 8.81 10.78
CA ARG A 395 -14.18 7.96 11.95
C ARG A 395 -15.53 7.70 12.59
N TYR A 396 -15.85 6.43 12.80
CA TYR A 396 -17.03 6.04 13.58
C TYR A 396 -16.94 6.61 15.01
N PRO A 397 -18.05 7.04 15.63
CA PRO A 397 -18.02 7.46 17.03
C PRO A 397 -17.53 6.31 17.92
N LYS A 398 -16.43 6.55 18.66
CA LYS A 398 -15.71 5.55 19.47
C LYS A 398 -15.15 4.36 18.67
N GLY A 399 -15.01 4.48 17.36
CA GLY A 399 -14.43 3.47 16.48
C GLY A 399 -13.27 4.01 15.65
N GLU A 400 -13.05 3.40 14.48
CA GLU A 400 -11.92 3.65 13.58
C GLU A 400 -12.37 4.31 12.26
N SER A 401 -11.41 4.93 11.56
CA SER A 401 -11.48 5.27 10.14
C SER A 401 -10.62 4.33 9.29
N TYR A 402 -10.68 4.44 7.95
CA TYR A 402 -9.69 3.75 7.10
C TYR A 402 -8.28 4.33 7.27
N GLU A 403 -8.16 5.63 7.58
CA GLU A 403 -6.89 6.27 7.95
C GLU A 403 -6.27 5.61 9.20
N ASP A 404 -7.08 5.32 10.23
CA ASP A 404 -6.62 4.58 11.43
C ASP A 404 -6.19 3.16 11.09
N LEU A 405 -6.99 2.49 10.24
CA LEU A 405 -6.73 1.11 9.82
C LEU A 405 -5.41 0.99 9.04
N VAL A 406 -5.09 1.96 8.18
CA VAL A 406 -3.81 2.04 7.47
C VAL A 406 -2.64 2.12 8.46
N GLN A 407 -2.71 2.99 9.47
CA GLN A 407 -1.65 3.10 10.48
C GLN A 407 -1.52 1.79 11.28
N ARG A 408 -2.64 1.15 11.64
CA ARG A 408 -2.66 -0.13 12.35
C ARG A 408 -2.09 -1.30 11.52
N LEU A 409 -2.27 -1.27 10.20
CA LEU A 409 -1.82 -2.33 9.29
C LEU A 409 -0.37 -2.15 8.82
N GLU A 410 0.29 -1.04 9.12
CA GLU A 410 1.68 -0.83 8.72
C GLU A 410 2.61 -2.00 9.12
N PRO A 411 2.60 -2.50 10.37
CA PRO A 411 3.44 -3.65 10.75
C PRO A 411 3.15 -4.92 9.93
N VAL A 412 1.90 -5.11 9.50
CA VAL A 412 1.51 -6.24 8.63
C VAL A 412 2.10 -6.06 7.24
N ILE A 413 2.09 -4.85 6.68
CA ILE A 413 2.73 -4.55 5.39
C ILE A 413 4.24 -4.78 5.47
N MET A 414 4.90 -4.36 6.55
CA MET A 414 6.34 -4.61 6.75
C MET A 414 6.65 -6.10 6.75
N GLU A 415 5.86 -6.90 7.44
CA GLU A 415 6.05 -8.34 7.50
C GLU A 415 5.72 -9.01 6.15
N LEU A 416 4.68 -8.58 5.43
CA LEU A 416 4.39 -9.06 4.05
C LEU A 416 5.49 -8.71 3.06
N GLU A 417 6.17 -7.58 3.27
CA GLU A 417 7.32 -7.20 2.45
C GLU A 417 8.54 -8.07 2.71
N ARG A 418 8.66 -8.64 3.92
CA ARG A 418 9.75 -9.50 4.39
C ARG A 418 9.55 -10.98 4.07
N GLN A 419 8.31 -11.44 4.08
CA GLN A 419 7.96 -12.85 3.87
C GLN A 419 7.90 -13.23 2.39
N GLU A 420 8.08 -14.53 2.11
CA GLU A 420 7.83 -15.11 0.78
C GLU A 420 6.35 -15.42 0.56
N ASN A 421 5.94 -16.68 0.67
CA ASN A 421 4.56 -17.08 0.39
C ASN A 421 3.69 -16.95 1.65
N VAL A 422 2.66 -16.10 1.57
CA VAL A 422 1.76 -15.82 2.70
C VAL A 422 0.31 -15.86 2.24
N LEU A 423 -0.55 -16.53 3.00
CA LEU A 423 -2.00 -16.44 2.93
C LEU A 423 -2.51 -15.60 4.09
N VAL A 424 -3.24 -14.53 3.80
CA VAL A 424 -3.89 -13.68 4.81
C VAL A 424 -5.41 -13.85 4.71
N ILE A 425 -6.01 -14.41 5.77
CA ILE A 425 -7.46 -14.56 5.92
C ILE A 425 -7.95 -13.43 6.83
N CYS A 426 -8.60 -12.43 6.24
CA CYS A 426 -8.97 -11.20 6.94
C CYS A 426 -10.42 -10.76 6.64
N HIS A 427 -10.67 -9.46 6.59
CA HIS A 427 -12.00 -8.86 6.52
C HIS A 427 -12.10 -7.82 5.40
N GLN A 428 -13.28 -7.24 5.18
CA GLN A 428 -13.52 -6.41 4.01
C GLN A 428 -12.71 -5.11 4.05
N ALA A 429 -12.74 -4.35 5.15
CA ALA A 429 -11.99 -3.08 5.21
C ALA A 429 -10.48 -3.32 5.27
N VAL A 430 -10.06 -4.34 6.03
CA VAL A 430 -8.65 -4.77 6.13
C VAL A 430 -8.08 -5.16 4.77
N MET A 431 -8.79 -6.04 4.03
CA MET A 431 -8.34 -6.51 2.71
C MET A 431 -8.24 -5.36 1.71
N ARG A 432 -9.15 -4.37 1.77
CA ARG A 432 -9.07 -3.15 0.96
C ARG A 432 -7.80 -2.36 1.23
N CYS A 433 -7.43 -2.15 2.49
CA CYS A 433 -6.19 -1.45 2.85
C CYS A 433 -4.95 -2.19 2.33
N LEU A 434 -4.89 -3.51 2.50
CA LEU A 434 -3.78 -4.33 2.01
C LEU A 434 -3.69 -4.29 0.47
N LEU A 435 -4.82 -4.43 -0.23
CA LEU A 435 -4.85 -4.33 -1.69
C LEU A 435 -4.45 -2.95 -2.18
N ALA A 436 -4.91 -1.88 -1.52
CA ALA A 436 -4.55 -0.53 -1.92
C ALA A 436 -3.03 -0.30 -1.86
N TYR A 437 -2.35 -0.88 -0.88
CA TYR A 437 -0.88 -0.86 -0.82
C TYR A 437 -0.26 -1.56 -2.04
N PHE A 438 -0.65 -2.80 -2.35
CA PHE A 438 -0.02 -3.56 -3.44
C PHE A 438 -0.36 -3.03 -4.83
N LEU A 439 -1.55 -2.44 -5.00
CA LEU A 439 -2.08 -1.92 -6.26
C LEU A 439 -1.89 -0.42 -6.45
N ASP A 440 -1.21 0.24 -5.51
CA ASP A 440 -0.92 1.69 -5.56
C ASP A 440 -2.20 2.52 -5.74
N LYS A 441 -3.21 2.23 -4.90
CA LYS A 441 -4.51 2.88 -4.93
C LYS A 441 -4.56 4.06 -3.97
N SER A 442 -5.20 5.13 -4.42
CA SER A 442 -5.37 6.36 -3.65
C SER A 442 -6.24 6.16 -2.41
N ALA A 443 -6.12 7.07 -1.44
CA ALA A 443 -6.99 7.12 -0.27
C ALA A 443 -8.48 7.23 -0.64
N GLU A 444 -8.81 7.87 -1.77
CA GLU A 444 -10.18 8.00 -2.25
C GLU A 444 -10.74 6.68 -2.81
N GLU A 445 -9.93 5.92 -3.56
CA GLU A 445 -10.34 4.63 -4.15
C GLU A 445 -10.38 3.49 -3.12
N LEU A 446 -9.50 3.53 -2.12
CA LEU A 446 -9.25 2.44 -1.16
C LEU A 446 -10.53 1.91 -0.50
N PRO A 447 -11.44 2.72 0.07
CA PRO A 447 -12.67 2.24 0.73
C PRO A 447 -13.68 1.56 -0.21
N TYR A 448 -13.45 1.62 -1.52
CA TYR A 448 -14.34 1.12 -2.57
C TYR A 448 -13.71 0.00 -3.40
N LEU A 449 -12.53 -0.50 -3.03
CA LEU A 449 -11.96 -1.68 -3.70
C LEU A 449 -12.87 -2.91 -3.50
N LYS A 450 -13.04 -3.71 -4.55
CA LYS A 450 -13.89 -4.91 -4.55
C LYS A 450 -13.14 -6.09 -3.94
N CYS A 451 -13.64 -6.58 -2.81
CA CYS A 451 -13.11 -7.72 -2.07
C CYS A 451 -14.27 -8.69 -1.77
N PRO A 452 -14.79 -9.41 -2.79
CA PRO A 452 -15.95 -10.28 -2.61
C PRO A 452 -15.64 -11.43 -1.63
N LEU A 453 -16.70 -11.95 -1.01
CA LEU A 453 -16.60 -13.20 -0.25
C LEU A 453 -16.22 -14.36 -1.18
N HIS A 454 -15.68 -15.41 -0.57
CA HIS A 454 -15.38 -16.69 -1.21
C HIS A 454 -14.45 -16.64 -2.44
N THR A 455 -13.65 -15.59 -2.53
CA THR A 455 -12.72 -15.33 -3.63
C THR A 455 -11.32 -15.11 -3.07
N VAL A 456 -10.34 -15.78 -3.66
CA VAL A 456 -8.92 -15.61 -3.34
C VAL A 456 -8.31 -14.67 -4.36
N LEU A 457 -7.64 -13.62 -3.89
CA LEU A 457 -6.81 -12.76 -4.72
C LEU A 457 -5.36 -13.17 -4.56
N LYS A 458 -4.78 -13.73 -5.63
CA LYS A 458 -3.35 -14.04 -5.70
C LYS A 458 -2.61 -12.82 -6.25
N LEU A 459 -1.72 -12.29 -5.42
CA LEU A 459 -0.87 -11.16 -5.71
C LEU A 459 0.54 -11.67 -6.04
N SER A 460 1.04 -11.31 -7.22
CA SER A 460 2.43 -11.57 -7.62
C SER A 460 3.14 -10.23 -7.83
N PRO A 461 3.91 -9.73 -6.83
CA PRO A 461 4.67 -8.50 -6.96
C PRO A 461 5.63 -8.57 -8.16
N VAL A 462 5.63 -7.52 -8.98
CA VAL A 462 6.53 -7.36 -10.13
C VAL A 462 7.27 -6.03 -10.03
N ALA A 463 8.29 -5.83 -10.86
CA ALA A 463 9.21 -4.70 -10.74
C ALA A 463 8.54 -3.30 -10.68
N TYR A 464 7.36 -3.13 -11.27
CA TYR A 464 6.65 -1.85 -11.31
C TYR A 464 5.22 -1.91 -10.77
N GLY A 465 4.84 -2.96 -10.04
CA GLY A 465 3.48 -3.10 -9.54
C GLY A 465 3.20 -4.49 -8.98
N CYS A 466 1.97 -4.95 -9.13
CA CYS A 466 1.54 -6.26 -8.70
C CYS A 466 0.56 -6.84 -9.71
N LYS A 467 0.78 -8.10 -10.12
CA LYS A 467 -0.24 -8.85 -10.86
C LYS A 467 -1.28 -9.37 -9.88
N VAL A 468 -2.55 -9.33 -10.27
CA VAL A 468 -3.67 -9.83 -9.46
C VAL A 468 -4.42 -10.87 -10.27
N GLU A 469 -4.56 -12.05 -9.69
CA GLU A 469 -5.42 -13.11 -10.21
C GLU A 469 -6.55 -13.33 -9.21
N SER A 470 -7.80 -13.28 -9.69
CA SER A 470 -8.99 -13.49 -8.87
C SER A 470 -9.52 -14.91 -9.09
N ILE A 471 -9.54 -15.71 -8.03
CA ILE A 471 -9.98 -17.10 -8.06
C ILE A 471 -11.22 -17.26 -7.17
N TYR A 472 -12.40 -17.38 -7.78
CA TYR A 472 -13.64 -17.69 -7.08
C TYR A 472 -13.74 -19.20 -6.80
N LEU A 473 -13.99 -19.60 -5.55
CA LEU A 473 -13.95 -21.00 -5.13
C LEU A 473 -15.29 -21.75 -5.29
N ASN A 474 -16.20 -21.22 -6.11
CA ASN A 474 -17.48 -21.84 -6.45
C ASN A 474 -18.36 -22.18 -5.23
N VAL A 475 -18.44 -21.23 -4.29
CA VAL A 475 -19.34 -21.29 -3.13
C VAL A 475 -20.05 -19.95 -3.04
N GLU A 476 -21.38 -19.96 -3.15
CA GLU A 476 -22.17 -18.74 -3.10
C GLU A 476 -22.04 -18.02 -1.75
N ALA A 477 -22.13 -16.70 -1.79
CA ALA A 477 -22.17 -15.84 -0.61
C ALA A 477 -22.98 -14.58 -0.89
N VAL A 478 -23.49 -13.96 0.17
CA VAL A 478 -24.08 -12.62 0.10
C VAL A 478 -23.08 -11.58 -0.41
N ASN A 479 -23.59 -10.54 -1.07
CA ASN A 479 -22.77 -9.41 -1.48
C ASN A 479 -22.73 -8.36 -0.37
N THR A 480 -21.54 -8.05 0.14
CA THR A 480 -21.35 -7.01 1.17
C THR A 480 -20.70 -5.73 0.61
N HIS A 481 -20.59 -5.63 -0.72
CA HIS A 481 -20.06 -4.46 -1.40
C HIS A 481 -21.13 -3.38 -1.57
N ARG A 482 -20.84 -2.20 -1.04
CA ARG A 482 -21.60 -0.97 -1.25
C ARG A 482 -20.79 -0.02 -2.12
N ASP A 483 -21.32 0.32 -3.28
CA ASP A 483 -20.72 1.27 -4.23
C ASP A 483 -20.66 2.68 -3.63
N LYS A 484 -19.87 3.57 -4.27
CA LYS A 484 -19.78 4.98 -3.87
C LYS A 484 -21.10 5.68 -4.25
N PRO A 485 -21.83 6.27 -3.29
CA PRO A 485 -23.06 7.00 -3.59
C PRO A 485 -22.76 8.31 -4.32
N GLU A 486 -23.66 8.70 -5.22
CA GLU A 486 -23.56 9.96 -5.97
C GLU A 486 -24.08 11.16 -5.15
N ASN A 487 -25.24 11.00 -4.50
CA ASN A 487 -25.80 12.00 -3.59
C ASN A 487 -25.40 11.66 -2.14
N VAL A 488 -24.68 12.56 -1.46
CA VAL A 488 -24.19 12.39 -0.08
C VAL A 488 -24.74 13.44 0.89
N ASP A 489 -25.75 14.21 0.47
CA ASP A 489 -26.36 15.24 1.31
C ASP A 489 -27.05 14.61 2.53
N ILE A 490 -26.95 15.26 3.68
CA ILE A 490 -27.66 14.85 4.89
C ILE A 490 -29.18 15.01 4.76
N SER A 491 -29.65 15.94 3.91
CA SER A 491 -31.07 16.17 3.68
C SER A 491 -31.67 15.26 2.59
N ARG A 492 -30.88 14.34 2.01
CA ARG A 492 -31.39 13.37 1.03
C ARG A 492 -32.42 12.44 1.68
N LEU A 493 -33.35 11.92 0.89
CA LEU A 493 -34.36 11.00 1.42
C LEU A 493 -33.69 9.68 1.89
N PRO A 494 -34.18 9.02 2.95
CA PRO A 494 -33.62 7.75 3.40
C PRO A 494 -33.55 6.69 2.30
N GLU A 495 -34.57 6.63 1.43
CA GLU A 495 -34.62 5.73 0.28
C GLU A 495 -33.45 5.98 -0.70
N GLU A 496 -33.10 7.25 -0.94
CA GLU A 496 -31.97 7.64 -1.79
C GLU A 496 -30.62 7.27 -1.14
N ALA A 497 -30.50 7.42 0.18
CA ALA A 497 -29.30 7.06 0.94
C ALA A 497 -29.00 5.56 0.90
N LEU A 498 -30.06 4.74 0.84
CA LEU A 498 -30.00 3.29 0.87
C LEU A 498 -29.86 2.64 -0.52
N LEU A 499 -29.99 3.39 -1.63
CA LEU A 499 -29.86 2.87 -3.01
C LEU A 499 -28.58 2.07 -3.28
N THR A 500 -27.50 2.39 -2.58
CA THR A 500 -26.19 1.72 -2.74
C THR A 500 -25.94 0.62 -1.70
N VAL A 501 -26.82 0.47 -0.71
CA VAL A 501 -26.73 -0.62 0.28
C VAL A 501 -27.11 -1.93 -0.41
N PRO A 502 -26.25 -2.96 -0.35
CA PRO A 502 -26.58 -4.24 -0.98
C PRO A 502 -27.75 -4.91 -0.26
N PRO A 503 -28.62 -5.63 -0.99
CA PRO A 503 -29.73 -6.36 -0.40
C PRO A 503 -29.22 -7.50 0.49
N HIS A 504 -29.92 -7.73 1.59
CA HIS A 504 -29.74 -8.89 2.47
C HIS A 504 -30.71 -9.99 2.00
N TYR A 505 -30.24 -11.24 1.83
CA TYR A 505 -31.04 -12.38 1.33
C TYR A 505 -31.05 -13.55 2.30
#